data_AF-A0A6G3QHA4-F1
#
_entry.id   AF-A0A6G3QHA4-F1
#
_cell.length_a   1.000
_cell.length_b   1.000
_cell.length_c   1.000
_cell.angle_alpha   90.00
_cell.angle_beta   90.00
_cell.angle_gamma   90.00
#
_symmetry.space_group_name_H-M   'P 1'
#
loop_
_entity.id
_entity.type
_entity.pdbx_description
1 polymer ?
#
loop_
_entity_poly.entity_id
_entity_poly.type
_entity_poly.pdbx_seq_one_letter_code
_entity_poly.pdbx_strand_id
1 'polypeptide(L)'
;MTDPQPDWSARLALSVAHEVRRHRQDQGLSAQQLSDRCAEIGMPIQRSVLANLESGRRTTVTIAEVLILAAALNIPPVLLVFPLGHAESCEVLPGETFDVLKGIDWFSGNRAEPVRGRPYANNAIFLYRRHRAISNNLRKRLIDRESARVKSALAQVGGTGEQLDLAQAELEMLRSQALQYRREVKSEVASTSPEAEARRTRIKEMSTYVEHLRQRDMERRYAEDHLRMAEKRVTDDAMELWKVRADIKHAGWVLPWLGDDLQDAITESEKRLDGLVDEMEGPLGD
;
A
#
# COMPACT_ATOMS: atom_id res chain seq x y z
N MET A 1 -32.43 -44.33 -20.05
CA MET A 1 -33.07 -43.26 -19.25
C MET A 1 -32.01 -42.72 -18.33
N THR A 2 -31.49 -41.53 -18.63
CA THR A 2 -30.52 -40.83 -17.77
C THR A 2 -31.28 -40.34 -16.55
N ASP A 3 -30.82 -40.68 -15.34
CA ASP A 3 -31.39 -40.13 -14.11
C ASP A 3 -31.46 -38.60 -14.21
N PRO A 4 -32.57 -37.96 -13.78
CA PRO A 4 -32.67 -36.51 -13.77
C PRO A 4 -31.55 -35.98 -12.88
N GLN A 5 -30.70 -35.12 -13.45
CA GLN A 5 -29.63 -34.47 -12.69
C GLN A 5 -30.25 -33.78 -11.47
N PRO A 6 -29.70 -33.96 -10.26
CA PRO A 6 -30.20 -33.31 -9.06
C PRO A 6 -30.22 -31.79 -9.28
N ASP A 7 -31.22 -31.10 -8.74
CA ASP A 7 -31.34 -29.64 -8.86
C ASP A 7 -30.02 -28.94 -8.46
N TRP A 8 -29.73 -27.80 -9.05
CA TRP A 8 -28.47 -27.08 -8.82
C TRP A 8 -28.22 -26.82 -7.33
N SER A 9 -29.27 -26.49 -6.57
CA SER A 9 -29.18 -26.29 -5.12
C SER A 9 -28.68 -27.55 -4.38
N ALA A 10 -29.11 -28.74 -4.82
CA ALA A 10 -28.66 -30.02 -4.28
C ALA A 10 -27.21 -30.35 -4.67
N ARG A 11 -26.79 -30.01 -5.90
CA ARG A 11 -25.38 -30.14 -6.31
C ARG A 11 -24.45 -29.22 -5.53
N LEU A 12 -24.88 -27.98 -5.28
CA LEU A 12 -24.13 -27.04 -4.45
C LEU A 12 -24.02 -27.54 -3.01
N ALA A 13 -25.13 -28.02 -2.43
CA ALA A 13 -25.11 -28.60 -1.08
C ALA A 13 -24.20 -29.83 -0.98
N LEU A 14 -24.15 -30.67 -2.03
CA LEU A 14 -23.23 -31.80 -2.10
C LEU A 14 -21.76 -31.35 -2.18
N SER A 15 -21.46 -30.29 -2.96
CA SER A 15 -20.12 -29.68 -2.98
C SER A 15 -19.71 -29.22 -1.58
N VAL A 16 -20.62 -28.55 -0.87
CA VAL A 16 -20.37 -28.13 0.52
C VAL A 16 -20.14 -29.32 1.44
N ALA A 17 -20.94 -30.37 1.32
CA ALA A 17 -20.79 -31.58 2.11
C ALA A 17 -19.42 -32.27 1.89
N HIS A 18 -18.93 -32.29 0.65
CA HIS A 18 -17.62 -32.83 0.32
C HIS A 18 -16.49 -32.01 0.96
N GLU A 19 -16.54 -30.68 0.92
CA GLU A 19 -15.52 -29.84 1.54
C GLU A 19 -15.58 -29.88 3.08
N VAL A 20 -16.77 -29.97 3.68
CA VAL A 20 -16.91 -30.23 5.13
C VAL A 20 -16.22 -31.55 5.51
N ARG A 21 -16.52 -32.63 4.78
CA ARG A 21 -15.93 -33.95 5.03
C ARG A 21 -14.41 -33.92 4.88
N ARG A 22 -13.91 -33.27 3.82
CA ARG A 22 -12.49 -33.14 3.51
C ARG A 22 -11.77 -32.43 4.65
N HIS A 23 -12.16 -31.20 4.98
CA HIS A 23 -11.53 -30.43 6.05
C HIS A 23 -11.62 -31.12 7.42
N ARG A 24 -12.72 -31.82 7.71
CA ARG A 24 -12.85 -32.63 8.92
C ARG A 24 -11.83 -33.79 8.94
N GLN A 25 -11.70 -34.51 7.83
CA GLN A 25 -10.78 -35.65 7.71
C GLN A 25 -9.31 -35.21 7.75
N ASP A 26 -8.97 -34.09 7.11
CA ASP A 26 -7.62 -33.52 7.11
C ASP A 26 -7.15 -33.15 8.53
N GLN A 27 -8.10 -32.80 9.42
CA GLN A 27 -7.83 -32.53 10.84
C GLN A 27 -7.91 -33.79 11.73
N GLY A 28 -8.17 -34.97 11.16
CA GLY A 28 -8.34 -36.22 11.92
C GLY A 28 -9.59 -36.25 12.81
N LEU A 29 -10.58 -35.39 12.56
CA LEU A 29 -11.78 -35.29 13.38
C LEU A 29 -12.83 -36.34 12.98
N SER A 30 -13.50 -36.92 13.97
CA SER A 30 -14.73 -37.68 13.76
C SER A 30 -15.93 -36.74 13.55
N ALA A 31 -17.02 -37.28 12.96
CA ALA A 31 -18.28 -36.54 12.86
C ALA A 31 -18.88 -36.18 14.23
N GLN A 32 -18.58 -36.97 15.28
CA GLN A 32 -19.00 -36.63 16.64
C GLN A 32 -18.23 -35.41 17.16
N GLN A 33 -16.90 -35.40 17.01
CA GLN A 33 -16.09 -34.26 17.45
C GLN A 33 -16.45 -32.96 16.72
N LEU A 34 -16.79 -33.02 15.43
CA LEU A 34 -17.29 -31.84 14.73
C LEU A 34 -18.67 -31.40 15.26
N SER A 35 -19.55 -32.35 15.57
CA SER A 35 -20.86 -32.09 16.21
C SER A 35 -20.70 -31.39 17.55
N ASP A 36 -19.78 -31.88 18.39
CA ASP A 36 -19.49 -31.34 19.72
C ASP A 36 -18.96 -29.90 19.61
N ARG A 37 -18.03 -29.64 18.69
CA ARG A 37 -17.54 -28.27 18.42
C ARG A 37 -18.62 -27.31 17.95
N CYS A 38 -19.57 -27.77 17.12
CA CYS A 38 -20.71 -26.93 16.72
C CYS A 38 -21.58 -26.57 17.94
N ALA A 39 -21.78 -27.52 18.87
CA ALA A 39 -22.52 -27.27 20.10
C ALA A 39 -21.80 -26.28 21.03
N GLU A 40 -20.47 -26.38 21.15
CA GLU A 40 -19.64 -25.43 21.92
C GLU A 40 -19.74 -23.99 21.42
N ILE A 41 -19.91 -23.78 20.11
CA ILE A 41 -20.10 -22.45 19.49
C ILE A 41 -21.51 -21.89 19.74
N GLY A 42 -22.47 -22.72 20.12
CA GLY A 42 -23.85 -22.33 20.42
C GLY A 42 -24.87 -22.64 19.33
N MET A 43 -24.50 -23.41 18.29
CA MET A 43 -25.45 -23.95 17.30
C MET A 43 -25.17 -25.45 17.08
N PRO A 44 -25.80 -26.33 17.87
CA PRO A 44 -25.60 -27.77 17.74
C PRO A 44 -26.01 -28.29 16.35
N ILE A 45 -25.10 -28.99 15.68
CA ILE A 45 -25.38 -29.78 14.47
C ILE A 45 -25.16 -31.23 14.83
N GLN A 46 -26.23 -32.03 14.90
CA GLN A 46 -26.14 -33.42 15.35
C GLN A 46 -25.25 -34.27 14.42
N ARG A 47 -24.52 -35.24 14.98
CA ARG A 47 -23.73 -36.22 14.22
C ARG A 47 -24.52 -36.88 13.09
N SER A 48 -25.79 -37.23 13.32
CA SER A 48 -26.68 -37.82 12.31
C SER A 48 -26.93 -36.87 11.13
N VAL A 49 -27.06 -35.58 11.40
CA VAL A 49 -27.23 -34.53 10.39
C VAL A 49 -25.96 -34.36 9.57
N LEU A 50 -24.79 -34.35 10.22
CA LEU A 50 -23.49 -34.34 9.53
C LEU A 50 -23.32 -35.57 8.63
N ALA A 51 -23.64 -36.77 9.14
CA ALA A 51 -23.54 -37.99 8.35
C ALA A 51 -24.46 -37.98 7.12
N ASN A 52 -25.70 -37.48 7.27
CA ASN A 52 -26.64 -37.35 6.16
C ASN A 52 -26.21 -36.29 5.14
N LEU A 53 -25.60 -35.19 5.60
CA LEU A 53 -25.02 -34.16 4.74
C LEU A 53 -23.84 -34.74 3.94
N GLU A 54 -22.85 -35.30 4.62
CA GLU A 54 -21.64 -35.88 4.01
C GLU A 54 -21.92 -37.07 3.08
N SER A 55 -23.06 -37.75 3.22
CA SER A 55 -23.49 -38.81 2.32
C SER A 55 -24.35 -38.32 1.15
N GLY A 56 -24.65 -37.02 1.07
CA GLY A 56 -25.58 -36.44 0.08
C GLY A 56 -27.05 -36.82 0.28
N ARG A 57 -27.41 -37.51 1.38
CA ARG A 57 -28.81 -37.87 1.68
C ARG A 57 -29.62 -36.63 2.05
N ARG A 58 -28.95 -35.66 2.69
CA ARG A 58 -29.47 -34.31 2.90
C ARG A 58 -28.94 -33.41 1.80
N THR A 59 -29.84 -32.91 0.97
CA THR A 59 -29.54 -32.07 -0.21
C THR A 59 -29.63 -30.57 0.06
N THR A 60 -29.69 -30.18 1.33
CA THR A 60 -29.81 -28.78 1.75
C THR A 60 -28.78 -28.46 2.84
N VAL A 61 -28.21 -27.27 2.74
CA VAL A 61 -27.34 -26.69 3.76
C VAL A 61 -27.69 -25.21 3.89
N THR A 62 -27.85 -24.73 5.11
CA THR A 62 -28.16 -23.33 5.39
C THR A 62 -26.89 -22.51 5.53
N ILE A 63 -26.99 -21.19 5.30
CA ILE A 63 -25.85 -20.27 5.53
C ILE A 63 -25.40 -20.32 7.00
N ALA A 64 -26.33 -20.47 7.94
CA ALA A 64 -26.00 -20.62 9.36
C ALA A 64 -25.15 -21.88 9.62
N GLU A 65 -25.48 -23.00 9.01
CA GLU A 65 -24.67 -24.22 9.10
C GLU A 65 -23.30 -24.03 8.45
N VAL A 66 -23.20 -23.38 7.30
CA VAL A 66 -21.89 -23.08 6.67
C VAL A 66 -21.00 -22.26 7.61
N LEU A 67 -21.54 -21.22 8.24
CA LEU A 67 -20.78 -20.37 9.17
C LEU A 67 -20.32 -21.15 10.41
N ILE A 68 -21.19 -21.97 11.00
CA ILE A 68 -20.89 -22.75 12.20
C ILE A 68 -19.89 -23.87 11.91
N LEU A 69 -20.05 -24.58 10.79
CA LEU A 69 -19.12 -25.61 10.35
C LEU A 69 -17.74 -25.02 10.05
N ALA A 70 -17.69 -23.87 9.38
CA ALA A 70 -16.43 -23.18 9.09
C ALA A 70 -15.73 -22.73 10.38
N ALA A 71 -16.48 -22.18 11.34
CA ALA A 71 -15.96 -21.81 12.65
C ALA A 71 -15.47 -23.04 13.45
N ALA A 72 -16.23 -24.13 13.48
CA ALA A 72 -15.87 -25.38 14.15
C ALA A 72 -14.64 -26.07 13.52
N LEU A 73 -14.44 -25.91 12.22
CA LEU A 73 -13.29 -26.38 11.46
C LEU A 73 -12.13 -25.36 11.44
N ASN A 74 -12.30 -24.15 12.00
CA ASN A 74 -11.33 -23.07 11.97
C ASN A 74 -10.79 -22.74 10.56
N ILE A 75 -11.71 -22.59 9.60
CA ILE A 75 -11.39 -22.22 8.21
C ILE A 75 -12.30 -21.07 7.73
N PRO A 76 -11.89 -20.32 6.69
CA PRO A 76 -12.78 -19.36 6.04
C PRO A 76 -14.04 -20.06 5.47
N PRO A 77 -15.26 -19.54 5.68
CA PRO A 77 -16.50 -20.16 5.18
C PRO A 77 -16.53 -20.39 3.67
N VAL A 78 -15.81 -19.55 2.91
CA VAL A 78 -15.71 -19.66 1.45
C VAL A 78 -15.05 -20.99 1.01
N LEU A 79 -14.18 -21.58 1.84
CA LEU A 79 -13.56 -22.88 1.53
C LEU A 79 -14.54 -24.05 1.68
N LEU A 80 -15.64 -23.86 2.40
CA LEU A 80 -16.73 -24.85 2.41
C LEU A 80 -17.61 -24.75 1.16
N VAL A 81 -17.60 -23.63 0.44
CA VAL A 81 -18.43 -23.44 -0.75
C VAL A 81 -17.64 -23.78 -2.02
N PHE A 82 -16.35 -23.46 -2.03
CA PHE A 82 -15.48 -23.55 -3.20
C PHE A 82 -14.34 -24.54 -2.95
N PRO A 83 -14.18 -25.60 -3.79
CA PRO A 83 -13.18 -26.65 -3.60
C PRO A 83 -11.76 -26.20 -4.05
N LEU A 84 -11.26 -25.13 -3.43
CA LEU A 84 -9.98 -24.50 -3.80
C LEU A 84 -8.82 -25.49 -3.59
N GLY A 85 -7.99 -25.66 -4.62
CA GLY A 85 -6.87 -26.60 -4.60
C GLY A 85 -7.26 -28.06 -4.87
N HIS A 86 -8.56 -28.36 -4.98
CA HIS A 86 -9.08 -29.72 -5.20
C HIS A 86 -9.89 -29.86 -6.49
N ALA A 87 -10.31 -28.75 -7.09
CA ALA A 87 -10.84 -28.69 -8.44
C ALA A 87 -10.31 -27.45 -9.17
N GLU A 88 -10.15 -27.56 -10.48
CA GLU A 88 -9.79 -26.41 -11.33
C GLU A 88 -10.99 -25.47 -11.51
N SER A 89 -12.20 -26.02 -11.53
CA SER A 89 -13.43 -25.25 -11.72
C SER A 89 -14.60 -25.81 -10.91
N CYS A 90 -15.62 -24.99 -10.70
CA CYS A 90 -16.85 -25.35 -9.99
C CYS A 90 -18.06 -24.61 -10.56
N GLU A 91 -19.24 -25.22 -10.41
CA GLU A 91 -20.52 -24.62 -10.82
C GLU A 91 -20.96 -23.59 -9.76
N VAL A 92 -20.90 -22.30 -10.09
CA VAL A 92 -21.18 -21.19 -9.14
C VAL A 92 -22.61 -20.70 -9.27
N LEU A 93 -23.19 -20.78 -10.46
CA LEU A 93 -24.60 -20.51 -10.75
C LEU A 93 -25.15 -21.68 -11.59
N PRO A 94 -26.49 -21.89 -11.66
CA PRO A 94 -27.06 -22.97 -12.44
C PRO A 94 -26.54 -22.99 -13.89
N GLY A 95 -25.82 -24.05 -14.26
CA GLY A 95 -25.24 -24.23 -15.60
C GLY A 95 -23.95 -23.44 -15.88
N GLU A 96 -23.48 -22.62 -14.94
CA GLU A 96 -22.34 -21.72 -15.13
C GLU A 96 -21.15 -22.17 -14.28
N THR A 97 -20.09 -22.61 -14.97
CA THR A 97 -18.86 -23.12 -14.35
C THR A 97 -17.74 -22.08 -14.44
N PHE A 98 -17.06 -21.87 -13.32
CA PHE A 98 -15.96 -20.92 -13.19
C PHE A 98 -14.71 -21.59 -12.66
N ASP A 99 -13.56 -21.05 -13.05
CA ASP A 99 -12.34 -21.23 -12.26
C ASP A 99 -12.63 -20.94 -10.78
N VAL A 100 -12.13 -21.80 -9.88
CA VAL A 100 -12.50 -21.74 -8.46
C VAL A 100 -12.11 -20.40 -7.84
N LEU A 101 -10.94 -19.85 -8.15
CA LEU A 101 -10.51 -18.54 -7.64
C LEU A 101 -11.40 -17.42 -8.15
N LYS A 102 -11.83 -17.45 -9.43
CA LYS A 102 -12.79 -16.47 -9.95
C LYS A 102 -14.14 -16.52 -9.23
N GLY A 103 -14.60 -17.72 -8.88
CA GLY A 103 -15.81 -17.91 -8.07
C GLY A 103 -15.68 -17.29 -6.68
N ILE A 104 -14.54 -17.55 -6.01
CA ILE A 104 -14.20 -16.98 -4.70
C ILE A 104 -14.13 -15.45 -4.78
N ASP A 105 -13.50 -14.90 -5.81
CA ASP A 105 -13.36 -13.44 -5.98
C ASP A 105 -14.71 -12.77 -6.19
N TRP A 106 -15.60 -13.38 -6.96
CA TRP A 106 -16.97 -12.89 -7.10
C TRP A 106 -17.73 -12.96 -5.78
N PHE A 107 -17.72 -14.13 -5.12
CA PHE A 107 -18.37 -14.33 -3.81
C PHE A 107 -17.88 -13.32 -2.77
N SER A 108 -16.60 -12.97 -2.82
CA SER A 108 -15.94 -12.05 -1.89
C SER A 108 -16.06 -10.57 -2.31
N GLY A 109 -16.75 -10.25 -3.41
CA GLY A 109 -16.87 -8.90 -3.94
C GLY A 109 -15.57 -8.29 -4.48
N ASN A 110 -14.53 -9.10 -4.74
CA ASN A 110 -13.29 -8.70 -5.42
C ASN A 110 -13.48 -8.56 -6.92
N ARG A 111 -14.53 -9.16 -7.49
CA ARG A 111 -14.79 -9.15 -8.92
C ARG A 111 -16.25 -8.79 -9.21
N ALA A 112 -16.43 -7.94 -10.22
CA ALA A 112 -17.74 -7.51 -10.69
C ALA A 112 -18.58 -8.70 -11.23
N GLU A 113 -18.08 -9.48 -12.19
CA GLU A 113 -18.96 -10.41 -12.92
C GLU A 113 -18.59 -11.89 -12.73
N PRO A 114 -19.56 -12.76 -12.39
CA PRO A 114 -19.55 -14.16 -12.83
C PRO A 114 -20.14 -14.22 -14.26
N VAL A 115 -21.22 -13.53 -14.58
CA VAL A 115 -21.93 -13.58 -15.87
C VAL A 115 -21.91 -12.20 -16.56
N ARG A 116 -21.76 -12.21 -17.89
CA ARG A 116 -21.51 -11.05 -18.76
C ARG A 116 -22.46 -9.85 -18.52
N GLY A 117 -21.89 -8.65 -18.44
CA GLY A 117 -22.48 -7.46 -19.08
C GLY A 117 -22.90 -6.28 -18.21
N ARG A 118 -22.52 -6.19 -16.93
CA ARG A 118 -22.64 -4.96 -16.13
C ARG A 118 -21.49 -4.83 -15.12
N PRO A 119 -20.58 -3.85 -15.29
CA PRO A 119 -19.61 -3.52 -14.27
C PRO A 119 -20.32 -3.12 -12.97
N TYR A 120 -19.93 -3.74 -11.84
CA TYR A 120 -20.29 -3.26 -10.51
C TYR A 120 -19.45 -2.03 -10.19
N ALA A 121 -19.61 -0.95 -10.94
CA ALA A 121 -19.01 0.32 -10.56
C ALA A 121 -19.59 0.71 -9.19
N ASN A 122 -18.71 1.01 -8.23
CA ASN A 122 -19.05 1.51 -6.89
C ASN A 122 -20.03 0.62 -6.11
N ASN A 123 -19.65 -0.63 -5.80
CA ASN A 123 -20.30 -1.38 -4.71
C ASN A 123 -19.61 -1.09 -3.36
N ALA A 124 -20.31 -1.35 -2.25
CA ALA A 124 -19.82 -1.03 -0.90
C ALA A 124 -18.50 -1.74 -0.59
N ILE A 125 -18.36 -3.02 -0.93
CA ILE A 125 -17.13 -3.77 -0.67
C ILE A 125 -15.92 -3.12 -1.35
N PHE A 126 -16.08 -2.70 -2.61
CA PHE A 126 -15.03 -2.03 -3.36
C PHE A 126 -14.60 -0.70 -2.71
N LEU A 127 -15.55 0.20 -2.42
CA LEU A 127 -15.22 1.50 -1.84
C LEU A 127 -14.61 1.37 -0.44
N TYR A 128 -15.10 0.45 0.40
CA TYR A 128 -14.57 0.25 1.74
C TYR A 128 -13.17 -0.41 1.72
N ARG A 129 -12.91 -1.33 0.79
CA ARG A 129 -11.56 -1.89 0.60
C ARG A 129 -10.58 -0.82 0.11
N ARG A 130 -10.98 -0.01 -0.86
CA ARG A 130 -10.18 1.10 -1.37
C ARG A 130 -9.91 2.12 -0.26
N HIS A 131 -10.93 2.50 0.51
CA HIS A 131 -10.80 3.37 1.68
C HIS A 131 -9.76 2.83 2.68
N ARG A 132 -9.85 1.54 3.04
CA ARG A 132 -8.91 0.90 3.97
C ARG A 132 -7.49 0.88 3.41
N ALA A 133 -7.32 0.55 2.14
CA ALA A 133 -6.01 0.51 1.49
C ALA A 133 -5.34 1.89 1.48
N ILE A 134 -6.07 2.94 1.06
CA ILE A 134 -5.56 4.31 1.04
C ILE A 134 -5.27 4.80 2.46
N SER A 135 -6.17 4.54 3.43
CA SER A 135 -5.95 4.91 4.84
C SER A 135 -4.66 4.31 5.40
N ASN A 136 -4.38 3.04 5.09
CA ASN A 136 -3.15 2.37 5.52
C ASN A 136 -1.90 2.92 4.81
N ASN A 137 -2.00 3.22 3.52
CA ASN A 137 -0.91 3.81 2.75
C ASN A 137 -0.57 5.21 3.25
N LEU A 138 -1.59 6.06 3.44
CA LEU A 138 -1.42 7.42 3.94
C LEU A 138 -0.72 7.45 5.29
N ARG A 139 -1.06 6.55 6.23
CA ARG A 139 -0.32 6.43 7.51
C ARG A 139 1.16 6.14 7.32
N LYS A 140 1.51 5.24 6.41
CA LYS A 140 2.92 4.96 6.07
C LYS A 140 3.59 6.22 5.48
N ARG A 141 2.89 6.95 4.59
CA ARG A 141 3.39 8.21 4.02
C ARG A 141 3.60 9.29 5.06
N LEU A 142 2.75 9.39 6.07
CA LEU A 142 2.90 10.35 7.17
C LEU A 142 4.18 10.08 7.97
N ILE A 143 4.49 8.80 8.25
CA ILE A 143 5.74 8.39 8.91
C ILE A 143 6.96 8.70 8.03
N ASP A 144 6.88 8.38 6.74
CA ASP A 144 7.94 8.68 5.77
C ASP A 144 8.19 10.20 5.66
N ARG A 145 7.12 11.00 5.65
CA ARG A 145 7.16 12.48 5.62
C ARG A 145 7.87 13.01 6.87
N GLU A 146 7.52 12.51 8.05
CA GLU A 146 8.14 12.97 9.29
C GLU A 146 9.63 12.62 9.34
N SER A 147 9.99 11.41 8.91
CA SER A 147 11.39 11.00 8.78
C SER A 147 12.15 11.89 7.79
N ALA A 148 11.52 12.26 6.67
CA ALA A 148 12.10 13.18 5.69
C ALA A 148 12.23 14.61 6.24
N ARG A 149 11.29 15.09 7.06
CA ARG A 149 11.34 16.40 7.73
C ARG A 149 12.56 16.47 8.65
N VAL A 150 12.72 15.47 9.52
CA VAL A 150 13.89 15.40 10.43
C VAL A 150 15.19 15.37 9.63
N LYS A 151 15.27 14.55 8.57
CA LYS A 151 16.47 14.47 7.73
C LYS A 151 16.80 15.79 7.03
N SER A 152 15.80 16.46 6.48
CA SER A 152 15.95 17.78 5.85
C SER A 152 16.39 18.84 6.87
N ALA A 153 15.76 18.88 8.04
CA ALA A 153 16.14 19.81 9.11
C ALA A 153 17.59 19.60 9.57
N LEU A 154 18.01 18.35 9.80
CA LEU A 154 19.39 18.03 10.16
C LEU A 154 20.39 18.42 9.07
N ALA A 155 20.05 18.23 7.80
CA ALA A 155 20.91 18.61 6.68
C ALA A 155 21.04 20.14 6.51
N GLN A 156 20.05 20.91 6.96
CA GLN A 156 20.11 22.38 6.95
C GLN A 156 20.95 22.97 8.09
N VAL A 157 21.15 22.24 9.19
CA VAL A 157 22.02 22.67 10.30
C VAL A 157 23.48 22.72 9.81
N GLY A 158 23.95 23.92 9.46
CA GLY A 158 25.34 24.18 9.04
C GLY A 158 25.55 25.11 7.84
N GLY A 159 24.49 25.68 7.24
CA GLY A 159 24.60 26.84 6.33
C GLY A 159 25.55 26.66 5.13
N THR A 160 25.38 25.59 4.34
CA THR A 160 26.43 25.16 3.40
C THR A 160 26.41 25.81 2.03
N GLY A 161 25.27 26.35 1.58
CA GLY A 161 25.15 26.93 0.22
C GLY A 161 26.02 28.17 0.02
N GLU A 162 25.78 29.20 0.83
CA GLU A 162 26.56 30.45 0.78
C GLU A 162 28.05 30.23 1.12
N GLN A 163 28.32 29.34 2.08
CA GLN A 163 29.70 28.95 2.42
C GLN A 163 30.42 28.26 1.25
N LEU A 164 29.71 27.42 0.48
CA LEU A 164 30.27 26.76 -0.69
C LEU A 164 30.59 27.77 -1.79
N ASP A 165 29.67 28.70 -2.06
CA ASP A 165 29.87 29.74 -3.08
C ASP A 165 31.08 30.63 -2.75
N LEU A 166 31.19 31.06 -1.49
CA LEU A 166 32.34 31.84 -1.00
C LEU A 166 33.66 31.05 -1.09
N ALA A 167 33.67 29.78 -0.69
CA ALA A 167 34.87 28.93 -0.75
C ALA A 167 35.31 28.64 -2.18
N GLN A 168 34.36 28.50 -3.13
CA GLN A 168 34.67 28.35 -4.55
C GLN A 168 35.33 29.61 -5.12
N ALA A 169 34.79 30.80 -4.79
CA ALA A 169 35.37 32.07 -5.20
C ALA A 169 36.80 32.26 -4.64
N GLU A 170 37.03 31.90 -3.37
CA GLU A 170 38.37 31.94 -2.77
C GLU A 170 39.34 30.99 -3.48
N LEU A 171 38.93 29.75 -3.77
CA LEU A 171 39.75 28.77 -4.49
C LEU A 171 40.13 29.26 -5.89
N GLU A 172 39.20 29.86 -6.62
CA GLU A 172 39.43 30.40 -7.96
C GLU A 172 40.40 31.60 -7.93
N MET A 173 40.26 32.47 -6.93
CA MET A 173 41.20 33.56 -6.68
C MET A 173 42.63 33.04 -6.42
N LEU A 174 42.79 32.06 -5.53
CA LEU A 174 44.08 31.47 -5.18
C LEU A 174 44.76 30.81 -6.40
N ARG A 175 43.99 30.10 -7.23
CA ARG A 175 44.49 29.50 -8.49
C ARG A 175 44.95 30.57 -9.48
N SER A 176 44.19 31.66 -9.60
CA SER A 176 44.52 32.78 -10.48
C SER A 176 45.82 33.48 -10.05
N GLN A 177 45.99 33.73 -8.75
CA GLN A 177 47.21 34.30 -8.18
C GLN A 177 48.43 33.38 -8.41
N ALA A 178 48.28 32.06 -8.22
CA ALA A 178 49.36 31.11 -8.48
C ALA A 178 49.78 31.09 -9.96
N LEU A 179 48.81 31.23 -10.88
CA LEU A 179 49.09 31.32 -12.32
C LEU A 179 49.83 32.61 -12.68
N GLN A 180 49.43 33.74 -12.10
CA GLN A 180 50.10 35.04 -12.27
C GLN A 180 51.54 34.99 -11.77
N TYR A 181 51.77 34.51 -10.55
CA TYR A 181 53.11 34.34 -9.98
C TYR A 181 54.02 33.49 -10.88
N ARG A 182 53.50 32.38 -11.42
CA ARG A 182 54.25 31.53 -12.36
C ARG A 182 54.59 32.23 -13.68
N ARG A 183 53.77 33.18 -14.14
CA ARG A 183 54.04 33.97 -15.35
C ARG A 183 55.09 35.04 -15.11
N GLU A 184 55.05 35.69 -13.95
CA GLU A 184 55.99 36.74 -13.56
C GLU A 184 57.39 36.17 -13.30
N VAL A 185 57.47 35.01 -12.66
CA VAL A 185 58.75 34.39 -12.31
C VAL A 185 59.15 33.32 -13.33
N LYS A 186 59.91 33.74 -14.35
CA LYS A 186 60.29 32.95 -15.55
C LYS A 186 61.30 31.80 -15.34
N SER A 187 61.54 31.26 -14.13
CA SER A 187 62.60 30.24 -13.90
C SER A 187 62.10 28.95 -13.24
N GLU A 188 62.73 27.81 -13.58
CA GLU A 188 62.46 26.50 -12.96
C GLU A 188 62.73 26.50 -11.44
N VAL A 189 63.70 27.29 -10.97
CA VAL A 189 64.08 27.44 -9.54
C VAL A 189 63.00 28.14 -8.72
N ALA A 190 62.18 28.99 -9.34
CA ALA A 190 61.07 29.66 -8.66
C ALA A 190 59.89 28.74 -8.37
N SER A 191 59.75 27.66 -9.15
CA SER A 191 58.71 26.67 -8.94
C SER A 191 58.88 25.89 -7.63
N THR A 192 60.07 25.90 -7.02
CA THR A 192 60.38 25.26 -5.73
C THR A 192 60.60 26.27 -4.60
N SER A 193 60.26 27.55 -4.80
CA SER A 193 60.30 28.58 -3.76
C SER A 193 59.37 28.20 -2.58
N PRO A 194 59.75 28.49 -1.32
CA PRO A 194 58.88 28.33 -0.15
C PRO A 194 57.51 29.00 -0.34
N GLU A 195 57.47 30.13 -1.05
CA GLU A 195 56.23 30.86 -1.34
C GLU A 195 55.34 30.13 -2.36
N ALA A 196 55.95 29.49 -3.37
CA ALA A 196 55.24 28.66 -4.34
C ALA A 196 54.71 27.35 -3.71
N GLU A 197 55.43 26.81 -2.73
CA GLU A 197 55.03 25.64 -1.94
C GLU A 197 53.88 25.96 -0.97
N ALA A 198 53.94 27.11 -0.28
CA ALA A 198 52.86 27.59 0.57
C ALA A 198 51.55 27.81 -0.21
N ARG A 199 51.61 28.44 -1.40
CA ARG A 199 50.43 28.60 -2.27
C ARG A 199 49.85 27.27 -2.72
N ARG A 200 50.69 26.31 -3.13
CA ARG A 200 50.22 24.95 -3.51
C ARG A 200 49.53 24.24 -2.37
N THR A 201 50.09 24.34 -1.16
CA THR A 201 49.50 23.77 0.05
C THR A 201 48.13 24.40 0.33
N ARG A 202 48.03 25.74 0.31
CA ARG A 202 46.77 26.45 0.52
C ARG A 202 45.70 26.10 -0.53
N ILE A 203 46.08 26.00 -1.81
CA ILE A 203 45.17 25.55 -2.88
C ILE A 203 44.68 24.13 -2.61
N LYS A 204 45.56 23.23 -2.17
CA LYS A 204 45.18 21.84 -1.84
C LYS A 204 44.20 21.79 -0.67
N GLU A 205 44.48 22.49 0.43
CA GLU A 205 43.59 22.58 1.60
C GLU A 205 42.22 23.15 1.22
N MET A 206 42.22 24.27 0.49
CA MET A 206 40.98 24.91 0.05
C MET A 206 40.20 24.01 -0.93
N SER A 207 40.88 23.29 -1.82
CA SER A 207 40.24 22.33 -2.71
C SER A 207 39.58 21.18 -1.94
N THR A 208 40.21 20.68 -0.88
CA THR A 208 39.61 19.66 0.00
C THR A 208 38.40 20.22 0.76
N TYR A 209 38.48 21.46 1.24
CA TYR A 209 37.39 22.13 1.93
C TYR A 209 36.16 22.35 1.02
N VAL A 210 36.37 22.82 -0.22
CA VAL A 210 35.32 22.97 -1.23
C VAL A 210 34.64 21.63 -1.52
N GLU A 211 35.39 20.54 -1.65
CA GLU A 211 34.82 19.21 -1.93
C GLU A 211 33.96 18.71 -0.77
N HIS A 212 34.39 18.92 0.48
CA HIS A 212 33.59 18.63 1.65
C HIS A 212 32.28 19.44 1.68
N LEU A 213 32.32 20.73 1.35
CA LEU A 213 31.12 21.56 1.26
C LEU A 213 30.18 21.12 0.12
N ARG A 214 30.71 20.67 -1.02
CA ARG A 214 29.90 20.10 -2.12
C ARG A 214 29.14 18.87 -1.69
N GLN A 215 29.80 17.94 -0.99
CA GLN A 215 29.16 16.73 -0.49
C GLN A 215 28.00 17.07 0.46
N ARG A 216 28.21 18.03 1.37
CA ARG A 216 27.15 18.48 2.28
C ARG A 216 25.99 19.17 1.56
N ASP A 217 26.29 20.02 0.56
CA ASP A 217 25.24 20.68 -0.24
C ASP A 217 24.42 19.66 -1.04
N MET A 218 25.07 18.63 -1.59
CA MET A 218 24.40 17.51 -2.26
C MET A 218 23.46 16.76 -1.30
N GLU A 219 23.92 16.42 -0.09
CA GLU A 219 23.11 15.74 0.92
C GLU A 219 21.89 16.58 1.36
N ARG A 220 22.07 17.91 1.49
CA ARG A 220 20.99 18.86 1.77
C ARG A 220 19.94 18.86 0.66
N ARG A 221 20.35 19.06 -0.59
CA ARG A 221 19.42 19.05 -1.75
C ARG A 221 18.68 17.73 -1.85
N TYR A 222 19.38 16.61 -1.67
CA TYR A 222 18.76 15.30 -1.66
C TYR A 222 17.71 15.16 -0.55
N ALA A 223 17.99 15.65 0.66
CA ALA A 223 17.04 15.62 1.77
C ALA A 223 15.82 16.51 1.52
N GLU A 224 16.01 17.70 0.94
CA GLU A 224 14.95 18.62 0.55
C GLU A 224 14.05 18.02 -0.55
N ASP A 225 14.64 17.44 -1.60
CA ASP A 225 13.89 16.75 -2.65
C ASP A 225 13.13 15.55 -2.11
N HIS A 226 13.74 14.78 -1.22
CA HIS A 226 13.07 13.64 -0.58
C HIS A 226 11.89 14.08 0.28
N LEU A 227 12.03 15.17 1.05
CA LEU A 227 10.92 15.76 1.80
C LEU A 227 9.81 16.23 0.87
N ARG A 228 10.14 16.98 -0.19
CA ARG A 228 9.17 17.44 -1.19
C ARG A 228 8.38 16.29 -1.82
N MET A 229 9.06 15.19 -2.17
CA MET A 229 8.41 13.98 -2.69
C MET A 229 7.53 13.29 -1.65
N ALA A 230 7.96 13.25 -0.39
CA ALA A 230 7.16 12.68 0.70
C ALA A 230 5.88 13.50 0.95
N GLU A 231 5.99 14.84 0.96
CA GLU A 231 4.83 15.74 1.06
C GLU A 231 3.84 15.53 -0.08
N LYS A 232 4.33 15.50 -1.33
CA LYS A 232 3.47 15.26 -2.50
C LYS A 232 2.69 13.95 -2.38
N ARG A 233 3.35 12.86 -1.94
CA ARG A 233 2.70 11.56 -1.76
C ARG A 233 1.63 11.58 -0.66
N VAL A 234 1.86 12.33 0.42
CA VAL A 234 0.84 12.54 1.46
C VAL A 234 -0.35 13.28 0.88
N THR A 235 -0.14 14.35 0.11
CA THR A 235 -1.23 15.09 -0.55
C THR A 235 -2.02 14.19 -1.50
N ASP A 236 -1.34 13.45 -2.39
CA ASP A 236 -1.98 12.57 -3.37
C ASP A 236 -2.87 11.52 -2.68
N ASP A 237 -2.34 10.80 -1.68
CA ASP A 237 -3.08 9.78 -0.94
C ASP A 237 -4.20 10.38 -0.07
N ALA A 238 -4.00 11.57 0.52
CA ALA A 238 -5.03 12.26 1.30
C ALA A 238 -6.22 12.69 0.41
N MET A 239 -5.96 13.22 -0.78
CA MET A 239 -7.02 13.61 -1.70
C MET A 239 -7.72 12.40 -2.32
N GLU A 240 -7.01 11.31 -2.59
CA GLU A 240 -7.62 10.02 -2.93
C GLU A 240 -8.55 9.51 -1.82
N LEU A 241 -8.13 9.61 -0.55
CA LEU A 241 -8.93 9.21 0.59
C LEU A 241 -10.20 10.06 0.72
N TRP A 242 -10.06 11.37 0.56
CA TRP A 242 -11.18 12.31 0.53
C TRP A 242 -12.20 11.95 -0.55
N LYS A 243 -11.74 11.70 -1.79
CA LYS A 243 -12.62 11.30 -2.92
C LYS A 243 -13.39 10.03 -2.63
N VAL A 244 -12.71 8.98 -2.16
CA VAL A 244 -13.37 7.71 -1.83
C VAL A 244 -14.38 7.87 -0.70
N ARG A 245 -14.08 8.71 0.30
CA ARG A 245 -15.04 9.01 1.37
C ARG A 245 -16.24 9.79 0.83
N ALA A 246 -16.02 10.74 -0.07
CA ALA A 246 -17.11 11.43 -0.75
C ALA A 246 -17.99 10.42 -1.51
N ASP A 247 -17.41 9.48 -2.27
CA ASP A 247 -18.17 8.46 -2.99
C ASP A 247 -19.01 7.58 -2.04
N ILE A 248 -18.44 7.15 -0.91
CA ILE A 248 -19.17 6.37 0.12
C ILE A 248 -20.36 7.18 0.67
N LYS A 249 -20.15 8.48 0.95
CA LYS A 249 -21.19 9.37 1.47
C LYS A 249 -22.29 9.62 0.43
N HIS A 250 -21.94 9.87 -0.83
CA HIS A 250 -22.89 10.09 -1.92
C HIS A 250 -23.72 8.84 -2.22
N ALA A 251 -23.14 7.64 -2.03
CA ALA A 251 -23.87 6.37 -2.12
C ALA A 251 -24.81 6.10 -0.93
N GLY A 252 -24.85 6.99 0.07
CA GLY A 252 -25.69 6.85 1.28
C GLY A 252 -25.17 5.83 2.29
N TRP A 253 -23.88 5.47 2.22
CA TRP A 253 -23.28 4.48 3.10
C TRP A 253 -22.59 5.11 4.31
N VAL A 254 -22.49 4.32 5.39
CA VAL A 254 -21.89 4.75 6.65
C VAL A 254 -20.38 4.90 6.49
N LEU A 255 -19.86 6.11 6.63
CA LEU A 255 -18.43 6.36 6.54
C LEU A 255 -17.65 5.52 7.55
N PRO A 256 -16.58 4.81 7.12
CA PRO A 256 -15.65 4.21 8.05
C PRO A 256 -15.04 5.28 8.97
N TRP A 257 -14.80 4.90 10.22
CA TRP A 257 -14.09 5.75 11.17
C TRP A 257 -12.72 6.15 10.61
N LEU A 258 -12.33 7.40 10.87
CA LEU A 258 -11.07 7.98 10.44
C LEU A 258 -10.38 8.61 11.65
N GLY A 259 -9.14 8.23 11.90
CA GLY A 259 -8.35 8.83 12.98
C GLY A 259 -7.97 10.28 12.67
N ASP A 260 -7.69 11.05 13.72
CA ASP A 260 -7.35 12.47 13.63
C ASP A 260 -6.14 12.70 12.72
N ASP A 261 -5.15 11.79 12.77
CA ASP A 261 -3.97 11.79 11.90
C ASP A 261 -4.31 11.90 10.40
N LEU A 262 -5.34 11.16 9.97
CA LEU A 262 -5.77 11.14 8.58
C LEU A 262 -6.76 12.27 8.27
N GLN A 263 -7.55 12.72 9.25
CA GLN A 263 -8.43 13.89 9.10
C GLN A 263 -7.59 15.15 8.88
N ASP A 264 -6.57 15.37 9.72
CA ASP A 264 -5.66 16.50 9.63
C ASP A 264 -4.91 16.49 8.29
N ALA A 265 -4.44 15.32 7.83
CA ALA A 265 -3.77 15.20 6.55
C ALA A 265 -4.67 15.57 5.36
N ILE A 266 -5.96 15.22 5.40
CA ILE A 266 -6.95 15.64 4.40
C ILE A 266 -7.12 17.16 4.44
N THR A 267 -7.38 17.73 5.62
CA THR A 267 -7.62 19.17 5.76
C THR A 267 -6.37 20.01 5.40
N GLU A 268 -5.17 19.56 5.76
CA GLU A 268 -3.90 20.18 5.35
C GLU A 268 -3.74 20.16 3.81
N SER A 269 -4.11 19.04 3.18
CA SER A 269 -4.02 18.86 1.72
C SER A 269 -5.03 19.69 0.95
N GLU A 270 -6.28 19.81 1.43
CA GLU A 270 -7.30 20.69 0.87
C GLU A 270 -6.82 22.15 0.87
N LYS A 271 -6.38 22.66 2.04
CA LYS A 271 -5.88 24.04 2.17
C LYS A 271 -4.69 24.33 1.25
N ARG A 272 -3.80 23.36 1.07
CA ARG A 272 -2.63 23.49 0.20
C ARG A 272 -3.03 23.59 -1.27
N LEU A 273 -4.07 22.87 -1.69
CA LEU A 273 -4.58 22.96 -3.05
C LEU A 273 -5.28 24.30 -3.29
N ASP A 274 -6.10 24.76 -2.34
CA ASP A 274 -6.79 26.06 -2.47
C ASP A 274 -5.78 27.22 -2.58
N GLY A 275 -4.72 27.21 -1.76
CA GLY A 275 -3.66 28.23 -1.85
C GLY A 275 -2.86 28.21 -3.16
N LEU A 276 -2.70 27.05 -3.80
CA LEU A 276 -2.07 26.94 -5.12
C LEU A 276 -2.98 27.49 -6.23
N VAL A 277 -4.30 27.38 -6.09
CA VAL A 277 -5.26 27.97 -7.03
C VAL A 277 -5.23 29.50 -6.92
N ASP A 278 -5.23 30.04 -5.71
CA ASP A 278 -5.15 31.50 -5.47
C ASP A 278 -3.82 32.11 -5.98
N GLU A 279 -2.70 31.40 -5.87
CA GLU A 279 -1.41 31.84 -6.43
C GLU A 279 -1.38 31.84 -7.97
N MET A 280 -2.15 30.96 -8.62
CA MET A 280 -2.28 30.90 -10.07
C MET A 280 -3.27 31.93 -10.63
N GLU A 281 -4.24 32.38 -9.82
CA GLU A 281 -5.22 33.43 -10.17
C GLU A 281 -4.80 34.84 -9.71
N GLY A 282 -3.57 35.01 -9.20
CA GLY A 282 -2.98 36.31 -8.86
C GLY A 282 -3.09 37.31 -10.03
N PRO A 283 -3.24 38.63 -9.73
CA PRO A 283 -3.77 39.60 -10.68
C PRO A 283 -2.94 39.58 -11.97
N LEU A 284 -3.61 39.26 -13.08
CA LEU A 284 -3.13 39.58 -14.42
C LEU A 284 -2.87 41.10 -14.41
N GLY A 285 -1.59 41.47 -14.35
CA GLY A 285 -1.17 42.84 -14.09
C GLY A 285 -1.87 43.86 -14.99
N ASP A 286 -2.30 44.95 -14.36
CA ASP A 286 -2.75 46.19 -15.00
C ASP A 286 -1.64 46.85 -15.84
#